data_AF-A0A0B7N7H5-F1
#
_entry.id   AF-A0A0B7N7H5-F1
#
_cell.length_a   1.000
_cell.length_b   1.000
_cell.length_c   1.000
_cell.angle_alpha   90.00
_cell.angle_beta   90.00
_cell.angle_gamma   90.00
#
_symmetry.space_group_name_H-M   'P 1'
#
loop_
_entity.id
_entity.type
_entity.pdbx_description
1 polymer ?
#
loop_
_entity_poly.entity_id
_entity_poly.type
_entity_poly.pdbx_seq_one_letter_code
_entity_poly.pdbx_strand_id
1 'polypeptide(L)'
;MQIYSRPDSKGAVQTIRAANGATSPCWNLASKRVGSYDLNDPLIKVTFYRSLDCKGAPSATFPQGPVSRSHVMIKAKSVSITKVKAISLRDHHDNL
;
A
#
# COMPACT_ATOMS: atom_id res chain seq x y z
N MET A 1 3.60 -1.82 -7.69
CA MET A 1 3.92 -2.23 -6.31
C MET A 1 4.48 -3.65 -6.34
N GLN A 2 5.52 -3.91 -5.56
CA GLN A 2 6.06 -5.24 -5.33
C GLN A 2 6.00 -5.55 -3.83
N ILE A 3 5.56 -6.74 -3.47
CA ILE A 3 5.48 -7.23 -2.09
C ILE A 3 6.42 -8.41 -1.95
N TYR A 4 7.22 -8.41 -0.90
CA TYR A 4 8.19 -9.46 -0.63
C TYR A 4 7.86 -10.16 0.68
N SER A 5 8.04 -11.49 0.71
CA SER A 5 7.73 -12.29 1.90
C SER A 5 8.75 -12.15 3.02
N ARG A 6 9.94 -11.59 2.77
CA ARG A 6 10.99 -11.30 3.76
C ARG A 6 11.39 -9.81 3.73
N PRO A 7 12.04 -9.30 4.80
CA PRO A 7 12.60 -7.95 4.81
C PRO A 7 13.61 -7.71 3.69
N ASP A 8 13.90 -6.44 3.44
CA ASP A 8 14.94 -5.94 2.54
C ASP A 8 14.80 -6.41 1.09
N SER A 9 13.56 -6.44 0.60
CA SER A 9 13.18 -6.86 -0.76
C SER A 9 13.63 -8.28 -1.12
N LYS A 10 13.60 -9.21 -0.14
CA LYS A 10 14.01 -10.62 -0.28
C LYS A 10 12.84 -11.60 -0.21
N GLY A 11 13.07 -12.81 -0.70
CA GLY A 11 12.12 -13.92 -0.63
C GLY A 11 11.15 -13.95 -1.82
N ALA A 12 9.97 -14.51 -1.60
CA ALA A 12 8.96 -14.62 -2.65
C ALA A 12 8.38 -13.23 -2.95
N VAL A 13 8.32 -12.87 -4.24
CA VAL A 13 7.83 -11.59 -4.72
C VAL A 13 6.46 -11.73 -5.38
N GLN A 14 5.56 -10.79 -5.08
CA GLN A 14 4.30 -10.62 -5.80
C GLN A 14 4.22 -9.20 -6.35
N THR A 15 4.04 -9.10 -7.66
CA THR A 15 3.85 -7.81 -8.34
C THR A 15 2.36 -7.48 -8.40
N ILE A 16 1.98 -6.33 -7.83
CA ILE A 16 0.65 -5.78 -7.90
C ILE A 16 0.64 -4.62 -8.90
N ARG A 17 -0.15 -4.81 -9.95
CA ARG A 17 -0.41 -3.81 -10.99
C ARG A 17 -1.70 -3.07 -10.65
N ALA A 18 -1.58 -2.00 -9.86
CA ALA A 18 -2.67 -1.06 -9.65
C ALA A 18 -2.86 -0.25 -10.93
N ALA A 19 -3.89 -0.56 -11.73
CA ALA A 19 -4.28 0.31 -12.83
C ALA A 19 -4.79 1.65 -12.25
N ASN A 20 -4.38 2.76 -12.84
CA ASN A 20 -4.91 4.08 -12.52
C ASN A 20 -6.42 4.08 -12.80
N GLY A 21 -7.27 3.93 -11.79
CA GLY A 21 -8.73 4.05 -11.94
C GLY A 21 -9.60 2.97 -11.28
N ALA A 22 -9.04 1.94 -10.66
CA ALA A 22 -9.87 0.98 -9.92
C ALA A 22 -10.39 1.61 -8.61
N THR A 23 -11.72 1.68 -8.48
CA THR A 23 -12.45 2.38 -7.41
C THR A 23 -12.28 1.76 -6.02
N SER A 24 -11.78 0.53 -5.93
CA SER A 24 -11.33 -0.11 -4.68
C SER A 24 -10.52 -1.36 -5.03
N PRO A 25 -9.21 -1.23 -5.31
CA PRO A 25 -8.47 -2.36 -5.79
C PRO A 25 -7.91 -3.12 -4.58
N CYS A 26 -8.55 -4.25 -4.30
CA CYS A 26 -8.09 -5.22 -3.34
C CYS A 26 -7.41 -6.38 -4.08
N TRP A 27 -6.28 -6.85 -3.55
CA TRP A 27 -5.59 -8.03 -4.07
C TRP A 27 -5.31 -9.03 -2.97
N ASN A 28 -5.57 -10.30 -3.27
CA ASN A 28 -5.15 -11.40 -2.41
C ASN A 28 -3.65 -11.66 -2.58
N LEU A 29 -2.99 -11.87 -1.45
CA LEU A 29 -1.56 -12.14 -1.38
C LEU A 29 -1.31 -13.64 -1.52
N ALA A 30 -0.35 -14.00 -2.36
CA ALA A 30 0.12 -15.38 -2.51
C ALA A 30 0.84 -15.87 -1.22
N SER A 31 1.53 -14.96 -0.53
CA SER A 31 2.18 -15.21 0.76
C SER A 31 1.36 -14.65 1.92
N LYS A 32 1.28 -15.41 3.03
CA LYS A 32 0.66 -14.94 4.29
C LYS A 32 1.56 -14.01 5.10
N ARG A 33 2.81 -13.81 4.66
CA ARG A 33 3.80 -12.93 5.30
C ARG A 33 4.23 -11.84 4.33
N VAL A 34 4.32 -10.62 4.86
CA VAL A 34 4.83 -9.43 4.18
C VAL A 34 6.01 -8.93 5.00
N GLY A 35 7.22 -9.08 4.46
CA GLY A 35 8.45 -8.63 5.10
C GLY A 35 8.87 -7.24 4.67
N SER A 36 8.67 -6.91 3.39
CA SER A 36 8.94 -5.58 2.81
C SER A 36 8.04 -5.34 1.60
N TYR A 37 7.94 -4.08 1.16
CA TYR A 37 7.26 -3.73 -0.08
C TYR A 37 7.82 -2.46 -0.73
N ASP A 38 7.72 -2.41 -2.05
CA ASP A 38 8.09 -1.28 -2.90
C ASP A 38 6.88 -0.75 -3.66
N LEU A 39 6.75 0.56 -3.70
CA LEU A 39 5.69 1.34 -4.31
C LEU A 39 6.25 2.12 -5.49
N ASN A 40 5.37 2.45 -6.42
CA ASN A 40 5.73 3.23 -7.61
C ASN A 40 5.29 4.70 -7.46
N ASP A 41 4.51 5.03 -6.43
CA ASP A 41 3.88 6.32 -6.23
C ASP A 41 3.86 6.60 -4.70
N PRO A 42 4.42 7.72 -4.21
CA PRO A 42 4.43 8.06 -2.79
C PRO A 42 3.07 8.52 -2.26
N LEU A 43 2.13 8.91 -3.15
CA LEU A 43 0.80 9.40 -2.81
C LEU A 43 -0.23 8.27 -2.71
N ILE A 44 0.17 7.11 -2.19
CA ILE A 44 -0.73 5.97 -2.01
C ILE A 44 -0.77 5.54 -0.55
N LYS A 45 -1.97 5.18 -0.12
CA LYS A 45 -2.23 4.52 1.16
C LYS A 45 -2.27 3.02 0.92
N VAL A 46 -1.53 2.27 1.74
CA VAL A 46 -1.48 0.80 1.68
C VAL A 46 -2.12 0.25 2.95
N THR A 47 -3.12 -0.62 2.79
CA THR A 47 -3.84 -1.23 3.91
C THR A 47 -3.82 -2.74 3.78
N PHE A 48 -3.30 -3.43 4.78
CA PHE A 48 -3.22 -4.89 4.83
C PHE A 48 -4.33 -5.48 5.70
N TYR A 49 -4.77 -6.69 5.34
CA TYR A 49 -5.83 -7.41 6.05
C TYR A 49 -5.42 -8.85 6.32
N ARG A 50 -5.90 -9.45 7.43
CA ARG A 50 -5.69 -10.88 7.73
C ARG A 50 -6.65 -11.82 6.99
N SER A 51 -7.66 -11.24 6.35
CA SER A 51 -8.69 -11.90 5.57
C SER A 51 -8.38 -11.82 4.07
N LEU A 52 -9.09 -12.63 3.28
CA LEU A 52 -9.12 -12.46 1.83
C LEU A 52 -10.08 -11.32 1.47
N ASP A 53 -9.89 -10.75 0.28
CA ASP A 53 -10.75 -9.73 -0.33
C ASP A 53 -10.93 -8.46 0.52
N CYS A 54 -9.96 -8.15 1.37
CA CYS A 54 -9.91 -6.92 2.19
C CYS A 54 -11.13 -6.75 3.12
N LYS A 55 -11.67 -7.87 3.61
CA LYS A 55 -12.85 -7.89 4.48
C LYS A 55 -12.50 -7.65 5.95
N GLY A 56 -13.34 -6.93 6.68
CA GLY A 56 -13.18 -6.73 8.12
C GLY A 56 -12.04 -5.76 8.50
N ALA A 57 -11.53 -5.91 9.72
CA ALA A 57 -10.58 -4.96 10.28
C ALA A 57 -9.18 -5.04 9.63
N PRO A 58 -8.55 -3.89 9.32
CA PRO A 58 -7.16 -3.85 8.87
C PRO A 58 -6.20 -4.45 9.90
N SER A 59 -5.16 -5.14 9.42
CA SER A 59 -4.05 -5.58 10.25
C SER A 59 -2.96 -4.53 10.39
N ALA A 60 -2.76 -3.73 9.34
CA ALA A 60 -1.81 -2.64 9.31
C ALA A 60 -2.22 -1.64 8.22
N THR A 61 -2.11 -0.36 8.53
CA THR A 61 -2.37 0.72 7.57
C THR A 61 -1.13 1.61 7.52
N PHE A 62 -0.57 1.75 6.33
CA PHE A 62 0.53 2.64 6.06
C PHE A 62 0.00 3.82 5.25
N PRO A 63 -0.07 5.03 5.86
CA PRO A 63 -0.45 6.23 5.13
C PRO A 63 0.65 6.59 4.11
N GLN A 64 0.41 7.68 3.37
CA GLN A 64 1.38 8.28 2.46
C GLN A 64 2.78 8.33 3.10
N GLY A 65 3.81 8.04 2.30
CA GLY A 65 5.14 7.86 2.84
C GLY A 65 6.16 7.42 1.80
N PRO A 66 7.32 6.91 2.26
CA PRO A 66 8.39 6.54 1.35
C PRO A 66 7.92 5.45 0.39
N VAL A 67 8.45 5.52 -0.84
CA VAL A 67 8.15 4.55 -1.89
C VAL A 67 8.64 3.15 -1.57
N SER A 68 9.49 2.97 -0.56
CA SER A 68 9.94 1.64 -0.12
C SER A 68 9.83 1.52 1.40
N ARG A 69 9.43 0.34 1.86
CA ARG A 69 9.53 -0.07 3.27
C ARG A 69 10.25 -1.40 3.36
N SER A 70 11.50 -1.35 3.81
CA SER A 70 12.40 -2.51 3.91
C SER A 70 12.07 -3.46 5.06
N HIS A 71 11.38 -2.99 6.11
CA HIS A 71 11.15 -3.79 7.31
C HIS A 71 9.74 -3.60 7.88
N VAL A 72 8.79 -4.40 7.40
CA VAL A 72 7.37 -4.34 7.77
C VAL A 72 6.96 -5.50 8.68
N MET A 73 7.40 -6.72 8.35
CA MET A 73 7.18 -7.95 9.13
C MET A 73 5.75 -8.17 9.66
N ILE A 74 4.74 -8.17 8.77
CA ILE A 74 3.35 -8.42 9.13
C ILE A 74 2.80 -9.72 8.53
N LYS A 75 1.71 -10.22 9.13
CA LYS A 75 0.88 -11.28 8.55
C LYS A 75 -0.33 -10.64 7.86
N ALA A 76 -0.49 -10.92 6.57
CA ALA A 76 -1.59 -10.42 5.76
C ALA A 76 -1.99 -11.46 4.70
N LYS A 77 -3.25 -11.47 4.30
CA LYS A 77 -3.81 -12.29 3.21
C LYS A 77 -4.31 -11.46 2.04
N SER A 78 -4.60 -10.18 2.24
CA SER A 78 -4.93 -9.26 1.16
C SER A 78 -4.41 -7.86 1.45
N VAL A 79 -4.36 -7.04 0.41
CA VAL A 79 -3.92 -5.64 0.47
C VAL A 79 -4.84 -4.77 -0.37
N SER A 80 -5.18 -3.60 0.16
CA SER A 80 -5.85 -2.51 -0.54
C SER A 80 -4.86 -1.37 -0.77
N ILE A 81 -4.83 -0.84 -1.98
CA ILE A 81 -4.00 0.31 -2.37
C ILE A 81 -4.93 1.41 -2.83
N THR A 82 -4.90 2.56 -2.18
CA THR A 82 -5.75 3.69 -2.52
C THR A 82 -4.88 4.90 -2.84
N LYS A 83 -5.12 5.55 -3.99
CA LYS A 83 -4.48 6.83 -4.27
C LYS A 83 -5.06 7.89 -3.34
N VAL A 84 -4.16 8.64 -2.71
CA VAL A 84 -4.50 9.84 -1.96
C VAL A 84 -4.38 11.00 -2.93
N LYS A 85 -5.46 11.77 -3.12
CA LYS A 85 -5.34 13.02 -3.89
C LYS A 85 -4.44 13.96 -3.10
N ALA A 86 -3.40 14.49 -3.74
CA ALA A 86 -2.68 15.62 -3.18
C ALA A 86 -3.68 16.77 -3.02
N ILE A 87 -3.90 17.21 -1.79
CA ILE A 87 -4.62 18.47 -1.55
C ILE A 87 -3.63 19.56 -1.94
N SER A 88 -3.87 20.24 -3.06
CA SER A 88 -3.17 21.48 -3.36
C SER A 88 -3.70 22.51 -2.38
N LEU A 89 -2.95 22.81 -1.32
CA LEU A 89 -3.17 24.01 -0.53
C LEU A 89 -2.73 25.20 -1.39
N ARG A 90 -3.60 25.64 -2.29
CA ARG A 90 -3.59 26.99 -2.84
C ARG A 90 -4.90 27.63 -2.41
N ASP A 91 -4.91 28.15 -1.18
CA ASP A 91 -5.91 29.10 -0.74
C ASP A 91 -5.20 30.40 -0.35
N HIS A 92 -5.41 31.39 -1.20
CA HIS A 92 -5.46 32.83 -0.93
C HIS A 92 -4.38 33.44 -0.01
N HIS A 93 -3.29 33.90 -0.61
CA HIS A 93 -2.73 35.21 -0.26
C HIS A 93 -3.27 36.21 -1.29
N ASP A 94 -4.53 36.61 -1.10
CA ASP A 94 -5.01 37.85 -1.71
C ASP A 94 -4.35 39.02 -1.00
N ASN A 95 -3.93 39.98 -1.81
CA ASN A 95 -3.33 41.26 -1.40
C ASN A 95 -4.17 41.97 -0.33
N LEU A 96 -3.50 42.48 0.70
CA LEU A 96 -3.74 43.85 1.17
C LEU A 96 -2.43 44.47 1.66
#